data_AF-A0A1J4KIE6-F1
#
_entry.id   AF-A0A1J4KIE6-F1
#
_cell.length_a   1.000
_cell.length_b   1.000
_cell.length_c   1.000
_cell.angle_alpha   90.00
_cell.angle_beta   90.00
_cell.angle_gamma   90.00
#
_symmetry.space_group_name_H-M   'P 1'
#
loop_
_entity.id
_entity.type
_entity.pdbx_description
1 polymer ?
#
loop_
_entity_poly.entity_id
_entity_poly.type
_entity_poly.pdbx_seq_one_letter_code
_entity_poly.pdbx_strand_id
1 'polypeptide(L)'
;MNEILKKWPGENLRFVLSPILLKKKYSGMKKHGKKSDNTHACHICSYEVLYSILEKHIDILSHFTDRVYKHIRKEMNREENLVIKPAICNYLGADKKSGDRYCDLIIIQAVQSKRKCDKIIKEVNVINRITNIWKSVNKSKFPPNLKTAFRTEFSQLTDPSNIPIISPRASIDRYM
;
A
#
# COMPACT_ATOMS: atom_id res chain seq x y z
N MET A 1 -9.71 -35.26 -5.95
CA MET A 1 -9.72 -33.91 -6.54
C MET A 1 -11.18 -33.53 -6.73
N ASN A 2 -11.61 -32.37 -6.21
CA ASN A 2 -12.98 -31.88 -6.12
C ASN A 2 -13.93 -32.54 -5.10
N GLU A 3 -13.90 -32.01 -3.87
CA GLU A 3 -15.11 -31.57 -3.19
C GLU A 3 -14.78 -30.25 -2.50
N ILE A 4 -15.26 -29.16 -3.11
CA ILE A 4 -15.77 -27.93 -2.47
C ILE A 4 -15.26 -27.78 -1.04
N LEU A 5 -14.28 -26.89 -0.74
CA LEU A 5 -14.51 -25.48 -0.38
C LEU A 5 -15.71 -25.22 0.58
N LYS A 6 -16.24 -26.27 1.22
CA LYS A 6 -17.34 -26.28 2.17
C LYS A 6 -16.74 -26.39 3.56
N LYS A 7 -16.35 -25.21 4.04
CA LYS A 7 -16.48 -24.72 5.42
C LYS A 7 -15.39 -23.68 5.58
N TRP A 8 -15.72 -22.48 5.08
CA TRP A 8 -15.10 -21.24 5.51
C TRP A 8 -15.66 -20.86 6.89
N PRO A 9 -14.82 -20.88 7.92
CA PRO A 9 -14.91 -19.91 8.99
C PRO A 9 -13.61 -19.10 9.03
N GLY A 10 -13.73 -17.79 8.79
CA GLY A 10 -13.16 -16.71 9.60
C GLY A 10 -11.68 -16.64 10.02
N GLU A 11 -10.81 -17.63 9.81
CA GLU A 11 -9.54 -17.69 10.56
C GLU A 11 -8.26 -17.89 9.73
N ASN A 12 -8.34 -18.13 8.41
CA ASN A 12 -7.15 -18.37 7.58
C ASN A 12 -6.73 -17.25 6.61
N LEU A 13 -7.30 -16.04 6.72
CA LEU A 13 -6.75 -14.86 6.03
C LEU A 13 -5.44 -14.35 6.66
N ARG A 14 -5.03 -14.89 7.81
CA ARG A 14 -3.69 -14.66 8.37
C ARG A 14 -2.55 -15.26 7.55
N PHE A 15 -2.83 -16.04 6.49
CA PHE A 15 -1.80 -16.75 5.71
C PHE A 15 -1.85 -16.61 4.18
N VAL A 16 -2.81 -15.87 3.60
CA VAL A 16 -2.91 -15.72 2.13
C VAL A 16 -2.22 -14.45 1.61
N LEU A 17 -1.10 -14.09 2.24
CA LEU A 17 -0.02 -13.35 1.61
C LEU A 17 1.23 -14.19 1.79
N SER A 18 1.33 -15.25 0.99
CA SER A 18 2.40 -16.24 1.00
C SER A 18 3.76 -15.65 1.42
N PRO A 19 4.60 -16.38 2.19
CA PRO A 19 6.01 -16.06 2.40
C PRO A 19 6.77 -15.74 1.10
N ILE A 20 6.26 -16.15 -0.07
CA ILE A 20 6.74 -15.81 -1.41
C ILE A 20 6.45 -14.33 -1.77
N LEU A 21 5.31 -13.76 -1.37
CA LEU A 21 4.98 -12.34 -1.52
C LEU A 21 5.79 -11.48 -0.54
N LEU A 22 6.00 -11.95 0.70
CA LEU A 22 6.91 -11.32 1.68
C LEU A 22 8.39 -11.39 1.24
N LYS A 23 8.87 -12.52 0.71
CA LYS A 23 10.22 -12.63 0.11
C LYS A 23 10.41 -11.70 -1.10
N LYS A 24 9.32 -11.38 -1.82
CA LYS A 24 9.33 -10.49 -2.99
C LYS A 24 9.07 -9.01 -2.66
N LYS A 25 8.65 -8.67 -1.43
CA LYS A 25 8.56 -7.29 -0.88
C LYS A 25 9.85 -6.49 -1.08
N TYR A 26 10.99 -7.19 -1.10
CA TYR A 26 12.33 -6.60 -1.21
C TYR A 26 12.92 -6.61 -2.63
N SER A 27 12.24 -7.14 -3.66
CA SER A 27 12.87 -7.36 -4.96
C SER A 27 13.23 -6.06 -5.70
N GLY A 28 12.38 -5.04 -5.71
CA GLY A 28 12.73 -3.74 -6.31
C GLY A 28 13.71 -2.93 -5.46
N MET A 29 13.61 -3.06 -4.13
CA MET A 29 14.54 -2.42 -3.19
C MET A 29 16.00 -2.86 -3.44
N LYS A 30 16.20 -4.12 -3.83
CA LYS A 30 17.52 -4.70 -4.16
C LYS A 30 18.06 -4.28 -5.52
N LYS A 31 17.21 -3.91 -6.48
CA LYS A 31 17.64 -3.56 -7.84
C LYS A 31 18.21 -2.14 -7.94
N HIS A 32 17.70 -1.21 -7.13
CA HIS A 32 18.05 0.21 -7.22
C HIS A 32 18.91 0.72 -6.05
N GLY A 33 19.22 -0.11 -5.05
CA GLY A 33 20.20 0.23 -4.01
C GLY A 33 21.62 -0.08 -4.46
N LYS A 34 22.51 0.93 -4.50
CA LYS A 34 23.94 0.68 -4.70
C LYS A 34 24.56 0.26 -3.37
N LYS A 35 25.01 -1.00 -3.28
CA LYS A 35 25.78 -1.52 -2.14
C LYS A 35 27.03 -0.67 -1.83
N SER A 36 27.61 -0.03 -2.84
CA SER A 36 28.82 0.80 -2.71
C SER A 36 28.59 2.08 -1.90
N ASP A 37 27.37 2.63 -1.89
CA ASP A 37 27.09 3.96 -1.35
C ASP A 37 26.25 3.89 -0.06
N ASN A 38 26.08 2.68 0.50
CA ASN A 38 25.21 2.38 1.64
C ASN A 38 23.77 2.92 1.47
N THR A 39 23.27 2.97 0.22
CA THR A 39 21.92 3.44 -0.12
C THR A 39 20.95 2.28 -0.37
N HIS A 40 19.68 2.50 -0.06
CA HIS A 40 18.58 1.57 -0.22
C HIS A 40 17.42 2.26 -0.94
N ALA A 41 16.78 1.53 -1.86
CA ALA A 41 15.54 2.01 -2.49
C ALA A 41 14.34 1.66 -1.61
N CYS A 42 13.43 2.61 -1.44
CA CYS A 42 12.29 2.53 -0.55
C CYS A 42 11.00 2.90 -1.28
N HIS A 43 9.91 2.21 -0.96
CA HIS A 43 8.66 2.44 -1.67
C HIS A 43 7.90 3.68 -1.15
N ILE A 44 7.37 4.49 -2.06
CA ILE A 44 6.37 5.52 -1.74
C ILE A 44 5.08 4.83 -1.34
N CYS A 45 4.46 4.00 -2.19
CA CYS A 45 3.41 3.08 -1.78
C CYS A 45 4.04 1.75 -1.37
N SER A 46 4.02 1.41 -0.08
CA SER A 46 4.58 0.14 0.39
C SER A 46 3.66 -1.03 0.10
N TYR A 47 4.26 -2.21 -0.08
CA TYR A 47 3.49 -3.44 -0.25
C TYR A 47 2.57 -3.72 0.95
N GLU A 48 2.94 -3.32 2.17
CA GLU A 48 2.11 -3.53 3.36
C GLU A 48 0.81 -2.73 3.32
N VAL A 49 0.89 -1.45 2.91
CA VAL A 49 -0.31 -0.62 2.72
C VAL A 49 -1.16 -1.17 1.56
N LEU A 50 -0.53 -1.51 0.43
CA LEU A 50 -1.22 -2.13 -0.71
C LEU A 50 -2.00 -3.39 -0.30
N TYR A 51 -1.34 -4.29 0.43
CA TYR A 51 -1.97 -5.54 0.87
C TYR A 51 -3.08 -5.30 1.88
N SER A 52 -2.92 -4.37 2.82
CA SER A 52 -3.96 -4.05 3.80
C SER A 52 -5.23 -3.52 3.16
N ILE A 53 -5.11 -2.79 2.05
CA ILE A 53 -6.27 -2.37 1.23
C ILE A 53 -6.87 -3.56 0.49
N LEU A 54 -6.06 -4.40 -0.12
CA LEU A 54 -6.55 -5.59 -0.83
C LEU A 54 -7.26 -6.59 0.09
N GLU A 55 -6.86 -6.70 1.35
CA GLU A 55 -7.55 -7.52 2.36
C GLU A 55 -8.99 -7.06 2.63
N LYS A 56 -9.27 -5.74 2.51
CA LYS A 56 -10.62 -5.18 2.61
C LYS A 56 -11.47 -5.40 1.36
N HIS A 57 -10.81 -5.65 0.23
CA HIS A 57 -11.43 -5.77 -1.10
C HIS A 57 -11.10 -7.14 -1.72
N ILE A 58 -11.44 -8.20 -1.00
CA ILE A 58 -11.13 -9.58 -1.41
C ILE A 58 -11.84 -9.99 -2.71
N ASP A 59 -12.97 -9.37 -3.00
CA ASP A 59 -13.69 -9.48 -4.27
C ASP A 59 -12.80 -9.06 -5.45
N ILE A 60 -12.04 -7.97 -5.31
CA ILE A 60 -11.11 -7.50 -6.34
C ILE A 60 -9.97 -8.51 -6.56
N LEU A 61 -9.45 -9.10 -5.48
CA LEU A 61 -8.38 -10.11 -5.55
C LEU A 61 -8.81 -11.33 -6.37
N SER A 62 -10.07 -11.75 -6.26
CA SER A 62 -10.59 -12.91 -6.99
C SER A 62 -10.57 -12.74 -8.52
N HIS A 63 -10.53 -11.49 -9.00
CA HIS A 63 -10.48 -11.15 -10.42
C HIS A 63 -9.06 -10.91 -10.95
N PHE A 64 -8.03 -10.95 -10.09
CA PHE A 64 -6.65 -10.73 -10.53
C PHE A 64 -6.06 -12.01 -11.12
N THR A 65 -5.75 -11.96 -12.41
CA THR A 65 -4.95 -13.00 -13.07
C THR A 65 -3.46 -12.85 -12.76
N ASP A 66 -2.67 -13.89 -13.02
CA ASP A 66 -1.20 -13.82 -12.89
C ASP A 66 -0.59 -12.66 -13.69
N ARG A 67 -1.19 -12.31 -14.83
CA ARG A 67 -0.78 -11.16 -15.65
C ARG A 67 -0.99 -9.84 -14.90
N VAL A 68 -2.12 -9.69 -14.21
CA VAL A 68 -2.41 -8.51 -13.38
C VAL A 68 -1.45 -8.42 -12.20
N TYR A 69 -1.16 -9.52 -11.51
CA TYR A 69 -0.18 -9.54 -10.42
C TYR A 69 1.23 -9.18 -10.89
N LYS A 70 1.66 -9.67 -12.06
CA LYS A 70 2.94 -9.28 -12.66
C LYS A 70 2.98 -7.79 -12.99
N HIS A 71 1.89 -7.25 -13.51
CA HIS A 71 1.76 -5.83 -13.81
C HIS A 71 1.82 -4.96 -12.55
N ILE A 72 1.04 -5.28 -11.51
CA ILE A 72 1.09 -4.59 -10.21
C ILE A 72 2.50 -4.65 -9.63
N ARG A 73 3.17 -5.81 -9.69
CA ARG A 73 4.57 -5.91 -9.24
C ARG A 73 5.49 -5.01 -10.04
N LYS A 74 5.35 -4.94 -11.36
CA LYS A 74 6.17 -4.04 -12.19
C LYS A 74 5.97 -2.58 -11.76
N GLU A 75 4.71 -2.16 -11.63
CA GLU A 75 4.35 -0.80 -11.21
C GLU A 75 4.80 -0.48 -9.78
N MET A 76 4.76 -1.43 -8.85
CA MET A 76 5.27 -1.23 -7.49
C MET A 76 6.79 -1.00 -7.46
N ASN A 77 7.53 -1.59 -8.39
CA ASN A 77 8.99 -1.48 -8.47
C ASN A 77 9.46 -0.47 -9.54
N ARG A 78 8.57 0.40 -10.04
CA ARG A 78 8.95 1.48 -10.96
C ARG A 78 9.71 2.57 -10.22
N GLU A 79 10.56 3.30 -10.94
CA GLU A 79 11.40 4.35 -10.34
C GLU A 79 10.57 5.43 -9.65
N GLU A 80 9.39 5.78 -10.19
CA GLU A 80 8.51 6.79 -9.60
C GLU A 80 7.88 6.36 -8.28
N ASN A 81 7.85 5.06 -7.97
CA ASN A 81 7.41 4.55 -6.67
C ASN A 81 8.60 4.27 -5.74
N LEU A 82 9.83 4.50 -6.18
CA LEU A 82 11.05 4.23 -5.42
C LEU A 82 11.77 5.52 -5.08
N VAL A 83 12.29 5.60 -3.86
CA VAL A 83 13.15 6.68 -3.41
C VAL A 83 14.45 6.07 -2.90
N ILE A 84 15.57 6.48 -3.47
CA ILE A 84 16.91 6.04 -3.06
C ILE A 84 17.35 6.91 -1.89
N LYS A 85 17.78 6.27 -0.79
CA LYS A 85 18.24 6.98 0.41
C LYS A 85 19.27 6.21 1.21
N PRO A 86 20.06 6.86 2.09
CA PRO A 86 20.98 6.17 2.98
C PRO A 86 20.28 5.12 3.85
N ALA A 87 20.97 4.02 4.17
CA ALA A 87 20.46 2.93 4.99
C ALA A 87 19.90 3.41 6.35
N ILE A 88 20.57 4.38 6.97
CA ILE A 88 20.17 4.95 8.26
C ILE A 88 18.84 5.72 8.19
N CYS A 89 18.50 6.31 7.04
CA CYS A 89 17.22 6.97 6.81
C CYS A 89 16.09 5.99 6.43
N ASN A 90 16.43 4.71 6.21
CA ASN A 90 15.49 3.65 5.87
C ASN A 90 14.95 2.96 7.12
N TYR A 91 15.75 2.87 8.18
CA TYR A 91 15.26 2.45 9.49
C TYR A 91 14.55 3.64 10.15
N LEU A 92 13.26 3.46 10.46
CA LEU A 92 12.44 4.37 11.29
C LEU A 92 11.89 5.64 10.63
N GLY A 93 11.89 5.76 9.29
CA GLY A 93 11.14 6.86 8.66
C GLY A 93 11.67 8.26 8.97
N ALA A 94 12.96 8.38 9.35
CA ALA A 94 13.56 9.65 9.76
C ALA A 94 13.43 10.76 8.69
N ASP A 95 13.24 10.40 7.42
CA ASP A 95 13.05 11.33 6.30
C ASP A 95 11.58 11.68 5.99
N LYS A 96 10.60 10.97 6.59
CA LYS A 96 9.14 11.18 6.47
C LYS A 96 8.59 11.20 5.04
N LYS A 97 9.34 10.65 4.06
CA LYS A 97 9.01 10.75 2.63
C LYS A 97 8.73 9.40 1.95
N SER A 98 9.42 8.32 2.34
CA SER A 98 9.31 6.98 1.72
C SER A 98 9.75 5.88 2.69
N GLY A 99 9.28 4.63 2.56
CA GLY A 99 9.72 3.52 3.42
C GLY A 99 9.55 3.75 4.94
N ASP A 100 8.70 4.70 5.33
CA ASP A 100 8.43 5.03 6.72
C ASP A 100 7.48 3.97 7.31
N ARG A 101 8.08 2.93 7.91
CA ARG A 101 7.32 1.85 8.54
C ARG A 101 6.42 2.36 9.67
N TYR A 102 6.82 3.42 10.38
CA TYR A 102 6.02 3.95 11.47
C TYR A 102 4.72 4.56 10.92
N CYS A 103 4.82 5.45 9.93
CA CYS A 103 3.63 6.02 9.29
C CYS A 103 2.80 4.94 8.59
N ASP A 104 3.44 3.99 7.89
CA ASP A 104 2.73 2.91 7.20
C ASP A 104 1.96 2.02 8.19
N LEU A 105 2.50 1.73 9.38
CA LEU A 105 1.79 0.98 10.42
C LEU A 105 0.54 1.70 10.92
N ILE A 106 0.62 3.02 11.14
CA ILE A 106 -0.54 3.83 11.54
C ILE A 106 -1.62 3.79 10.45
N ILE A 107 -1.22 3.95 9.19
CA ILE A 107 -2.14 3.88 8.05
C ILE A 107 -2.83 2.51 8.00
N ILE A 108 -2.07 1.43 8.16
CA ILE A 108 -2.59 0.06 8.14
C ILE A 108 -3.60 -0.15 9.27
N GLN A 109 -3.27 0.26 10.50
CA GLN A 109 -4.17 0.17 11.64
C GLN A 109 -5.47 0.95 11.40
N ALA A 110 -5.37 2.18 10.88
CA ALA A 110 -6.53 3.02 10.59
C ALA A 110 -7.43 2.44 9.48
N VAL A 111 -6.83 1.94 8.40
CA VAL A 111 -7.56 1.24 7.31
C VAL A 111 -8.26 -0.01 7.87
N GLN A 112 -7.56 -0.82 8.66
CA GLN A 112 -8.10 -2.07 9.20
C GLN A 112 -9.18 -1.83 10.26
N SER A 113 -9.15 -0.70 10.98
CA SER A 113 -10.10 -0.44 12.06
C SER A 113 -11.55 -0.35 11.59
N LYS A 114 -12.45 -0.83 12.47
CA LYS A 114 -13.91 -0.69 12.36
C LYS A 114 -14.43 0.53 13.13
N ARG A 115 -13.62 1.10 14.03
CA ARG A 115 -14.03 2.22 14.89
C ARG A 115 -13.76 3.53 14.17
N LYS A 116 -14.74 4.44 14.17
CA LYS A 116 -14.60 5.76 13.51
C LYS A 116 -13.47 6.59 14.10
N CYS A 117 -13.25 6.51 15.42
CA CYS A 117 -12.19 7.26 16.11
C CYS A 117 -10.78 6.90 15.62
N ASP A 118 -10.55 5.64 15.25
CA ASP A 118 -9.23 5.16 14.80
C ASP A 118 -8.93 5.58 13.35
N LYS A 119 -9.92 6.13 12.65
CA LYS A 119 -9.77 6.68 11.30
C LYS A 119 -9.38 8.16 11.30
N ILE A 120 -9.34 8.78 12.48
CA ILE A 120 -8.87 10.15 12.66
C ILE A 120 -7.35 10.15 12.79
N ILE A 121 -6.67 10.63 11.76
CA ILE A 121 -5.22 10.71 11.72
C ILE A 121 -4.76 12.02 12.34
N LYS A 122 -4.11 11.92 13.50
CA LYS A 122 -3.66 13.10 14.27
C LYS A 122 -2.33 13.67 13.78
N GLU A 123 -1.49 12.81 13.22
CA GLU A 123 -0.13 13.18 12.86
C GLU A 123 -0.03 13.72 11.43
N VAL A 124 0.43 14.97 11.29
CA VAL A 124 0.61 15.63 9.99
C VAL A 124 1.52 14.83 9.05
N ASN A 125 2.53 14.15 9.57
CA ASN A 125 3.43 13.32 8.76
C ASN A 125 2.70 12.12 8.14
N VAL A 126 1.76 11.51 8.88
CA VAL A 126 0.94 10.40 8.40
C VAL A 126 -0.07 10.90 7.35
N ILE A 127 -0.66 12.08 7.55
CA ILE A 127 -1.54 12.73 6.56
C ILE A 127 -0.78 12.98 5.23
N ASN A 128 0.42 13.55 5.32
CA ASN A 128 1.29 13.77 4.17
C ASN A 128 1.66 12.45 3.49
N ARG A 129 1.92 11.40 4.27
CA ARG A 129 2.22 10.06 3.78
C ARG A 129 1.04 9.48 2.98
N ILE A 130 -0.18 9.53 3.51
CA ILE A 130 -1.41 9.09 2.83
C ILE A 130 -1.56 9.84 1.50
N THR A 131 -1.39 11.16 1.53
CA THR A 131 -1.49 12.03 0.34
C THR A 131 -0.47 11.64 -0.74
N ASN A 132 0.77 11.36 -0.35
CA ASN A 132 1.83 10.96 -1.27
C ASN A 132 1.61 9.55 -1.85
N ILE A 133 1.13 8.61 -1.03
CA ILE A 133 0.74 7.27 -1.49
C ILE A 133 -0.37 7.40 -2.53
N TRP A 134 -1.42 8.18 -2.25
CA TRP A 134 -2.52 8.41 -3.19
C TRP A 134 -2.02 9.01 -4.50
N LYS A 135 -1.19 10.05 -4.47
CA LYS A 135 -0.61 10.65 -5.67
C LYS A 135 0.19 9.63 -6.50
N SER A 136 1.00 8.80 -5.85
CA SER A 136 1.78 7.75 -6.52
C SER A 136 0.88 6.69 -7.15
N VAL A 137 -0.11 6.19 -6.40
CA VAL A 137 -1.11 5.21 -6.86
C VAL A 137 -1.93 5.75 -8.02
N ASN A 138 -2.37 7.01 -7.93
CA ASN A 138 -3.20 7.60 -8.98
C ASN A 138 -2.41 7.73 -10.28
N LYS A 139 -1.14 8.16 -10.22
CA LYS A 139 -0.23 8.26 -11.38
C LYS A 139 0.34 6.91 -11.86
N SER A 140 0.07 5.80 -11.19
CA SER A 140 0.57 4.49 -11.62
C SER A 140 -0.28 3.89 -12.72
N LYS A 141 0.24 2.89 -13.42
CA LYS A 141 -0.59 2.10 -14.35
C LYS A 141 -1.35 1.00 -13.62
N PHE A 142 -1.63 1.13 -12.31
CA PHE A 142 -2.43 0.14 -11.60
C PHE A 142 -3.81 -0.04 -12.22
N PRO A 143 -4.39 -1.24 -12.12
CA PRO A 143 -5.76 -1.49 -12.52
C PRO A 143 -6.75 -0.47 -11.91
N PRO A 144 -7.74 0.03 -12.66
CA PRO A 144 -8.68 1.03 -12.15
C PRO A 144 -9.45 0.60 -10.90
N ASN A 145 -9.79 -0.68 -10.79
CA ASN A 145 -10.43 -1.24 -9.59
C ASN A 145 -9.50 -1.18 -8.36
N LEU A 146 -8.18 -1.42 -8.54
CA LEU A 146 -7.22 -1.22 -7.46
C LEU A 146 -7.13 0.25 -7.03
N LYS A 147 -7.04 1.18 -7.98
CA LYS A 147 -7.06 2.62 -7.66
C LYS A 147 -8.35 3.02 -6.94
N THR A 148 -9.48 2.43 -7.33
CA THR A 148 -10.78 2.64 -6.67
C THR A 148 -10.75 2.15 -5.22
N ALA A 149 -10.20 0.96 -4.95
CA ALA A 149 -10.03 0.45 -3.60
C ALA A 149 -9.20 1.40 -2.71
N PHE A 150 -8.07 1.89 -3.23
CA PHE A 150 -7.27 2.90 -2.52
C PHE A 150 -8.08 4.15 -2.18
N ARG A 151 -8.81 4.69 -3.16
CA ARG A 151 -9.65 5.88 -2.93
C ARG A 151 -10.72 5.60 -1.88
N THR A 152 -11.41 4.47 -1.97
CA THR A 152 -12.48 4.09 -1.05
C THR A 152 -11.95 4.02 0.38
N GLU A 153 -10.84 3.34 0.62
CA GLU A 153 -10.29 3.20 1.97
C GLU A 153 -9.67 4.51 2.49
N PHE A 154 -8.92 5.24 1.67
CA PHE A 154 -8.31 6.50 2.09
C PHE A 154 -9.32 7.62 2.29
N SER A 155 -10.45 7.60 1.60
CA SER A 155 -11.51 8.59 1.78
C SER A 155 -12.25 8.46 3.11
N GLN A 156 -12.10 7.32 3.79
CA GLN A 156 -12.64 7.10 5.13
C GLN A 156 -11.69 7.61 6.23
N LEU A 157 -10.45 7.97 5.89
CA LEU A 157 -9.47 8.53 6.81
C LEU A 157 -9.61 10.05 6.84
N THR A 158 -9.70 10.62 8.03
CA THR A 158 -9.90 12.07 8.22
C THR A 158 -8.75 12.69 9.00
N ASP A 159 -8.57 13.99 8.84
CA ASP A 159 -7.73 14.80 9.70
C ASP A 159 -8.41 15.06 11.08
N PRO A 160 -7.75 15.77 12.02
CA PRO A 160 -8.35 16.11 13.32
C PRO A 160 -9.64 16.94 13.24
N SER A 161 -9.88 17.62 12.12
CA SER A 161 -11.08 18.42 11.85
C SER A 161 -12.21 17.58 11.24
N ASN A 162 -12.06 16.25 11.17
CA ASN A 162 -12.97 15.32 10.50
C ASN A 162 -13.13 15.57 8.98
N ILE A 163 -12.15 16.23 8.34
CA ILE A 163 -12.14 16.43 6.90
C ILE A 163 -11.44 15.23 6.25
N PRO A 164 -12.03 14.59 5.21
CA PRO A 164 -11.39 13.50 4.50
C PRO A 164 -10.03 13.89 3.93
N ILE A 165 -8.99 13.11 4.23
CA ILE A 165 -7.62 13.36 3.74
C ILE A 165 -7.58 13.24 2.21
N ILE A 166 -8.26 12.22 1.68
CA ILE A 166 -8.50 12.04 0.25
C ILE A 166 -9.98 12.23 -0.01
N SER A 167 -10.33 13.09 -0.96
CA SER A 167 -11.73 13.28 -1.35
C SER A 167 -12.36 11.97 -1.84
N PRO A 168 -13.58 11.61 -1.42
CA PRO A 168 -14.33 10.49 -1.98
C PRO A 168 -14.54 10.60 -3.51
N ARG A 169 -14.51 11.84 -4.02
CA ARG A 169 -14.66 12.15 -5.45
C ARG A 169 -13.32 12.42 -6.15
N ALA A 170 -12.19 12.13 -5.49
CA ALA A 170 -10.88 12.27 -6.11
C ALA A 170 -10.85 11.53 -7.46
N SER A 171 -10.34 12.20 -8.50
CA SER A 171 -10.27 11.63 -9.84
C SER A 171 -9.36 10.40 -9.85
N ILE A 172 -9.78 9.38 -10.60
CA ILE A 172 -8.94 8.22 -10.88
C ILE A 172 -8.38 8.43 -12.27
N ASP A 173 -7.06 8.55 -12.36
CA ASP A 173 -6.38 8.57 -13.65
C ASP A 173 -6.52 7.17 -14.28
N ARG A 174 -7.12 7.11 -15.47
CA ARG A 174 -7.37 5.87 -16.20
C ARG A 174 -6.38 5.65 -17.34
N TYR A 175 -5.47 6.60 -17.59
CA TYR A 175 -4.54 6.49 -18.71
C TYR A 175 -3.54 5.35 -18.48
N MET A 176 -3.54 4.39 -19.41
CA MET A 176 -2.66 3.22 -19.48
C MET A 176 -1.43 3.52 -20.33
#